data_AF-S7VQ33-F1
#
_entry.id   AF-S7VQ33-F1
#
_cell.length_a   1.000
_cell.length_b   1.000
_cell.length_c   1.000
_cell.angle_alpha   90.00
_cell.angle_beta   90.00
_cell.angle_gamma   90.00
#
_symmetry.space_group_name_H-M   'P 1'
#
loop_
_entity.id
_entity.type
_entity.pdbx_description
1 polymer ?
#
loop_
_entity_poly.entity_id
_entity_poly.type
_entity_poly.pdbx_seq_one_letter_code
_entity_poly.pdbx_strand_id
1 'polypeptide(L)'
;MGYLDYRQKPFDESPSGKGGFYDNLNNVSKETKVEYDFTNEPTLDVPGDWNSQDQRLMFYEGTLWYKKDFVITPKDNKNYMLYFGAVNYECHVYLNGKKLGTHKGGFTPFQFDVSSKLNNGENFVVLMVDNTRKKDEVPTINTDWWNYGGITRDVLLVSTPKEYINDYKVQLAKDNKNVIEGFVKIDGAKDSQEVSVEIPELKIKSVFKTDNDGFVKFNIPTKN
;
A
#
# COMPACT_ATOMS: atom_id res chain seq x y z
N MET A 1 24.55 5.27 7.63
CA MET A 1 23.11 5.14 7.96
C MET A 1 22.44 4.31 6.87
N GLY A 2 21.24 3.77 7.10
CA GLY A 2 20.58 2.85 6.18
C GLY A 2 19.49 2.07 6.91
N TYR A 3 19.26 0.81 6.53
CA TYR A 3 18.36 -0.07 7.29
C TYR A 3 19.04 -0.67 8.53
N LEU A 4 20.32 -1.03 8.42
CA LEU A 4 21.06 -1.77 9.45
C LEU A 4 22.05 -0.88 10.22
N ASP A 5 22.20 -1.15 11.51
CA ASP A 5 23.22 -0.59 12.40
C ASP A 5 24.61 -1.26 12.19
N TYR A 6 25.62 -0.78 12.91
CA TYR A 6 27.00 -1.31 12.82
C TYR A 6 27.13 -2.78 13.27
N ARG A 7 26.08 -3.35 13.90
CA ARG A 7 25.99 -4.74 14.33
C ARG A 7 25.11 -5.57 13.39
N GLN A 8 24.76 -5.04 12.22
CA GLN A 8 23.88 -5.67 11.24
C GLN A 8 22.45 -5.92 11.79
N LYS A 9 21.98 -5.07 12.70
CA LYS A 9 20.60 -5.12 13.22
C LYS A 9 19.77 -3.98 12.64
N PRO A 10 18.48 -4.21 12.32
CA PRO A 10 17.60 -3.14 11.84
C PRO A 10 17.49 -1.97 12.83
N PHE A 11 17.64 -0.73 12.33
CA PHE A 11 17.50 0.47 13.15
C PHE A 11 16.09 0.63 13.72
N ASP A 12 15.07 0.20 12.96
CA ASP A 12 13.67 0.28 13.35
C ASP A 12 13.26 -0.76 14.40
N GLU A 13 14.11 -1.77 14.64
CA GLU A 13 13.98 -2.74 15.73
C GLU A 13 14.87 -2.40 16.94
N SER A 14 15.69 -1.35 16.83
CA SER A 14 16.52 -0.90 17.94
C SER A 14 15.69 -0.22 19.04
N PRO A 15 16.18 -0.13 20.29
CA PRO A 15 15.46 0.55 21.38
C PRO A 15 15.11 2.01 21.08
N SER A 16 15.90 2.70 20.25
CA SER A 16 15.61 4.06 19.81
C SER A 16 14.62 4.12 18.65
N GLY A 17 14.53 3.06 17.84
CA GLY A 17 13.77 3.02 16.59
C GLY A 17 14.23 4.05 15.55
N LYS A 18 15.40 4.68 15.75
CA LYS A 18 15.90 5.86 15.03
C LYS A 18 17.32 5.63 14.53
N GLY A 19 17.72 6.40 13.53
CA GLY A 19 19.05 6.40 12.90
C GLY A 19 19.05 5.86 11.47
N GLY A 20 17.89 5.47 10.95
CA GLY A 20 17.74 5.02 9.57
C GLY A 20 17.41 6.16 8.61
N PHE A 21 17.49 5.89 7.30
CA PHE A 21 17.10 6.87 6.27
C PHE A 21 15.61 7.23 6.35
N TYR A 22 14.78 6.36 6.90
CA TYR A 22 13.36 6.63 7.10
C TYR A 22 13.06 7.81 8.04
N ASP A 23 14.02 8.26 8.85
CA ASP A 23 13.85 9.43 9.72
C ASP A 23 13.86 10.76 8.93
N ASN A 24 14.33 10.76 7.69
CA ASN A 24 14.42 11.95 6.82
C ASN A 24 15.06 13.15 7.54
N LEU A 25 16.24 12.93 8.14
CA LEU A 25 16.96 13.93 8.92
C LEU A 25 17.50 15.03 7.98
N ASN A 26 16.83 16.18 7.93
CA ASN A 26 17.22 17.33 7.11
C ASN A 26 17.83 18.49 7.94
N ASN A 27 17.70 18.46 9.27
CA ASN A 27 18.21 19.49 10.16
C ASN A 27 19.67 19.23 10.56
N VAL A 28 20.60 19.68 9.72
CA VAL A 28 22.04 19.65 10.01
C VAL A 28 22.39 20.81 10.95
N SER A 29 22.55 20.54 12.24
CA SER A 29 23.15 21.48 13.20
C SER A 29 24.64 21.19 13.37
N LYS A 30 25.42 22.11 13.94
CA LYS A 30 26.84 21.85 14.27
C LYS A 30 27.03 20.62 15.20
N GLU A 31 25.98 20.23 15.91
CA GLU A 31 25.96 19.13 16.87
C GLU A 31 25.49 17.81 16.24
N THR A 32 24.74 17.85 15.14
CA THR A 32 24.21 16.66 14.46
C THR A 32 24.75 16.58 13.04
N LYS A 33 25.70 15.68 12.82
CA LYS A 33 26.22 15.38 11.48
C LYS A 33 25.30 14.38 10.79
N VAL A 34 24.75 14.76 9.64
CA VAL A 34 23.94 13.89 8.78
C VAL A 34 24.69 13.70 7.47
N GLU A 35 24.86 12.43 7.06
CA GLU A 35 25.62 12.03 5.86
C GLU A 35 24.72 11.71 4.65
N TYR A 36 23.44 12.04 4.72
CA TYR A 36 22.47 11.87 3.62
C TYR A 36 21.48 13.03 3.61
N ASP A 37 20.92 13.34 2.44
CA ASP A 37 19.85 14.31 2.27
C ASP A 37 19.06 14.02 1.00
N PHE A 38 17.81 13.56 1.16
CA PHE A 38 16.92 13.25 0.03
C PHE A 38 16.59 14.46 -0.86
N THR A 39 16.84 15.69 -0.40
CA THR A 39 16.53 16.92 -1.16
C THR A 39 17.38 17.07 -2.41
N ASN A 40 18.61 16.52 -2.38
CA ASN A 40 19.60 16.68 -3.44
C ASN A 40 19.89 15.37 -4.20
N GLU A 41 19.11 14.32 -3.94
CA GLU A 41 19.26 13.02 -4.60
C GLU A 41 18.62 12.99 -6.00
N PRO A 42 19.09 12.11 -6.91
CA PRO A 42 18.44 11.88 -8.19
C PRO A 42 16.98 11.45 -8.03
N THR A 43 16.14 11.90 -8.94
CA THR A 43 14.71 11.55 -8.96
C THR A 43 14.46 10.37 -9.88
N LEU A 44 13.54 9.49 -9.48
CA LEU A 44 12.96 8.44 -10.32
C LEU A 44 11.46 8.69 -10.48
N ASP A 45 10.94 8.40 -11.66
CA ASP A 45 9.52 8.41 -11.96
C ASP A 45 8.80 7.28 -11.23
N VAL A 46 7.62 7.60 -10.70
CA VAL A 46 6.71 6.68 -10.02
C VAL A 46 5.30 6.91 -10.59
N PRO A 47 4.61 5.87 -11.11
CA PRO A 47 5.06 4.49 -11.21
C PRO A 47 6.17 4.28 -12.26
N GLY A 48 7.08 3.34 -12.01
CA GLY A 48 8.14 2.97 -12.93
C GLY A 48 9.17 2.01 -12.32
N ASP A 49 9.86 1.24 -13.16
CA ASP A 49 11.05 0.50 -12.76
C ASP A 49 12.28 1.41 -12.74
N TRP A 50 13.23 1.18 -11.85
CA TRP A 50 14.45 1.99 -11.81
C TRP A 50 15.43 1.65 -12.95
N ASN A 51 15.32 0.44 -13.51
CA ASN A 51 16.32 -0.12 -14.41
C ASN A 51 16.33 0.59 -15.77
N SER A 52 15.16 1.00 -16.26
CA SER A 52 15.01 1.68 -17.55
C SER A 52 15.23 3.19 -17.48
N GLN A 53 15.25 3.77 -16.28
CA GLN A 53 15.33 5.22 -16.07
C GLN A 53 16.76 5.76 -16.03
N ASP A 54 17.73 4.93 -15.63
CA ASP A 54 19.14 5.30 -15.57
C ASP A 54 20.03 4.12 -15.98
N GLN A 55 20.99 4.36 -16.89
CA GLN A 55 21.90 3.34 -17.38
C GLN A 55 22.72 2.66 -16.26
N ARG A 56 22.99 3.37 -15.17
CA ARG A 56 23.68 2.84 -13.98
C ARG A 56 22.84 1.81 -13.24
N LEU A 57 21.52 1.88 -13.38
CA LEU A 57 20.54 1.03 -12.70
C LEU A 57 20.05 -0.13 -13.56
N MET A 58 20.41 -0.18 -14.85
CA MET A 58 19.94 -1.22 -15.79
C MET A 58 20.09 -2.64 -15.26
N PHE A 59 21.26 -2.95 -14.66
CA PHE A 59 21.57 -4.25 -14.08
C PHE A 59 21.58 -4.24 -12.54
N TYR A 60 21.13 -3.14 -11.93
CA TYR A 60 21.16 -3.01 -10.48
C TYR A 60 20.12 -3.92 -9.83
N GLU A 61 20.62 -4.80 -8.96
CA GLU A 61 19.84 -5.57 -8.01
C GLU A 61 20.32 -5.23 -6.60
N GLY A 62 19.38 -4.90 -5.72
CA GLY A 62 19.68 -4.44 -4.37
C GLY A 62 18.65 -3.47 -3.85
N THR A 63 19.05 -2.66 -2.87
CA THR A 63 18.17 -1.73 -2.16
C THR A 63 18.25 -0.31 -2.73
N LEU A 64 17.10 0.26 -3.14
CA LEU A 64 16.95 1.71 -3.32
C LEU A 64 15.97 2.30 -2.30
N TRP A 65 16.21 3.56 -1.93
CA TRP A 65 15.37 4.34 -1.03
C TRP A 65 14.63 5.42 -1.79
N TYR A 66 13.31 5.45 -1.65
CA TYR A 66 12.43 6.47 -2.21
C TYR A 66 11.91 7.35 -1.08
N LYS A 67 11.76 8.64 -1.36
CA LYS A 67 11.14 9.60 -0.44
C LYS A 67 10.22 10.53 -1.20
N LYS A 68 9.05 10.83 -0.63
CA LYS A 68 8.11 11.80 -1.17
C LYS A 68 7.44 12.60 -0.07
N ASP A 69 7.46 13.93 -0.21
CA ASP A 69 6.65 14.83 0.63
C ASP A 69 5.26 15.00 0.03
N PHE A 70 4.28 15.22 0.90
CA PHE A 70 2.92 15.57 0.53
C PHE A 70 2.24 16.39 1.63
N VAL A 71 1.22 17.14 1.27
CA VAL A 71 0.46 17.98 2.19
C VAL A 71 -0.99 17.51 2.22
N ILE A 72 -1.55 17.34 3.42
CA ILE A 72 -2.96 16.98 3.60
C ILE A 72 -3.52 17.59 4.88
N THR A 73 -4.81 17.93 4.87
CA THR A 73 -5.59 18.24 6.06
C THR A 73 -6.59 17.10 6.29
N PRO A 74 -6.26 16.10 7.15
CA PRO A 74 -7.14 14.99 7.43
C PRO A 74 -8.48 15.45 8.03
N LYS A 75 -9.57 14.80 7.65
CA LYS A 75 -10.91 15.03 8.20
C LYS A 75 -11.27 13.93 9.20
N ASP A 76 -11.80 14.32 10.35
CA ASP A 76 -12.15 13.38 11.43
C ASP A 76 -13.20 12.34 11.02
N ASN A 77 -14.06 12.67 10.05
CA ASN A 77 -15.11 11.78 9.54
C ASN A 77 -14.66 10.89 8.36
N LYS A 78 -13.34 10.80 8.11
CA LYS A 78 -12.76 10.00 7.04
C LYS A 78 -11.75 8.99 7.59
N ASN A 79 -11.56 7.91 6.83
CA ASN A 79 -10.42 7.02 6.94
C ASN A 79 -9.46 7.31 5.78
N TYR A 80 -8.18 7.05 6.00
CA TYR A 80 -7.12 7.26 5.03
C TYR A 80 -6.29 5.99 4.89
N MET A 81 -6.16 5.51 3.65
CA MET A 81 -5.39 4.32 3.30
C MET A 81 -4.27 4.72 2.35
N LEU A 82 -3.03 4.38 2.71
CA LEU A 82 -1.90 4.48 1.80
C LEU A 82 -1.81 3.18 1.00
N TYR A 83 -2.15 3.24 -0.28
CA TYR A 83 -2.29 2.11 -1.19
C TYR A 83 -1.14 2.07 -2.20
N PHE A 84 -0.57 0.89 -2.39
CA PHE A 84 0.48 0.61 -3.37
C PHE A 84 -0.03 -0.46 -4.35
N GLY A 85 -0.04 -0.16 -5.64
CA GLY A 85 -0.48 -1.10 -6.66
C GLY A 85 0.46 -2.29 -6.83
N ALA A 86 1.77 -2.06 -6.68
CA ALA A 86 2.85 -3.04 -6.67
C ALA A 86 4.18 -2.35 -6.37
N VAL A 87 5.05 -3.03 -5.61
CA VAL A 87 6.44 -2.62 -5.38
C VAL A 87 7.30 -3.88 -5.53
N ASN A 88 8.24 -3.89 -6.47
CA ASN A 88 9.07 -5.07 -6.73
C ASN A 88 10.46 -4.94 -6.06
N TYR A 89 10.86 -5.81 -5.13
CA TYR A 89 10.17 -7.03 -4.66
C TYR A 89 9.78 -6.98 -3.17
N GLU A 90 10.73 -6.72 -2.28
CA GLU A 90 10.52 -6.52 -0.85
C GLU A 90 10.54 -5.02 -0.55
N CYS A 91 9.61 -4.53 0.26
CA CYS A 91 9.64 -3.15 0.68
C CYS A 91 9.31 -2.94 2.15
N HIS A 92 9.92 -1.92 2.74
CA HIS A 92 9.64 -1.43 4.09
C HIS A 92 9.14 0.01 3.97
N VAL A 93 7.94 0.26 4.50
CA VAL A 93 7.24 1.55 4.31
C VAL A 93 7.18 2.31 5.63
N TYR A 94 7.54 3.58 5.58
CA TYR A 94 7.58 4.49 6.71
C TYR A 94 6.81 5.77 6.39
N LEU A 95 6.01 6.23 7.35
CA LEU A 95 5.30 7.51 7.28
C LEU A 95 5.77 8.37 8.46
N ASN A 96 6.25 9.58 8.19
CA ASN A 96 6.72 10.52 9.21
C ASN A 96 7.72 9.88 10.19
N GLY A 97 8.67 9.09 9.67
CA GLY A 97 9.68 8.37 10.46
C GLY A 97 9.19 7.12 11.18
N LYS A 98 7.91 6.75 11.06
CA LYS A 98 7.34 5.57 11.73
C LYS A 98 7.04 4.46 10.74
N LYS A 99 7.46 3.23 11.06
CA LYS A 99 7.18 2.05 10.23
C LYS A 99 5.68 1.78 10.17
N LEU A 100 5.16 1.64 8.94
CA LEU A 100 3.80 1.16 8.68
C LEU A 100 3.76 -0.36 8.59
N GLY A 101 4.77 -0.95 7.95
CA GLY A 101 4.90 -2.38 7.77
C GLY A 101 5.83 -2.73 6.61
N THR A 102 5.76 -3.98 6.19
CA THR A 102 6.56 -4.54 5.10
C THR A 102 5.67 -5.30 4.12
N HIS A 103 6.08 -5.37 2.86
CA HIS A 103 5.44 -6.23 1.86
C HIS A 103 6.50 -7.00 1.06
N LYS A 104 6.13 -8.20 0.63
CA LYS A 104 6.91 -9.06 -0.27
C LYS A 104 5.99 -9.56 -1.37
N GLY A 105 6.44 -9.41 -2.61
CA GLY A 105 5.67 -9.79 -3.79
C GLY A 105 5.50 -8.61 -4.74
N GLY A 106 6.16 -8.67 -5.90
CA GLY A 106 6.26 -7.55 -6.83
C GLY A 106 5.05 -7.26 -7.71
N PHE A 107 3.95 -8.02 -7.58
CA PHE A 107 2.86 -8.00 -8.56
C PHE A 107 1.45 -7.90 -7.96
N THR A 108 1.35 -7.86 -6.63
CA THR A 108 0.10 -7.72 -5.89
C THR A 108 0.06 -6.41 -5.13
N PRO A 109 -1.11 -5.79 -4.98
CA PRO A 109 -1.24 -4.57 -4.21
C PRO A 109 -1.21 -4.84 -2.71
N PHE A 110 -0.92 -3.79 -1.95
CA PHE A 110 -1.04 -3.76 -0.49
C PHE A 110 -1.36 -2.34 -0.01
N GLN A 111 -1.87 -2.23 1.22
CA GLN A 111 -2.24 -0.95 1.79
C GLN A 111 -2.06 -0.91 3.30
N PHE A 112 -1.94 0.30 3.85
CA PHE A 112 -1.88 0.55 5.29
C PHE A 112 -2.91 1.61 5.70
N ASP A 113 -3.62 1.36 6.81
CA ASP A 113 -4.39 2.41 7.47
C ASP A 113 -3.44 3.42 8.12
N VAL A 114 -3.56 4.68 7.66
CA VAL A 114 -2.77 5.83 8.11
C VAL A 114 -3.63 6.91 8.77
N SER A 115 -4.92 6.64 9.02
CA SER A 115 -5.89 7.62 9.53
C SER A 115 -5.42 8.34 10.80
N SER A 116 -4.78 7.61 11.72
CA SER A 116 -4.26 8.16 13.00
C SER A 116 -2.78 8.53 12.96
N LYS A 117 -2.14 8.46 11.79
CA LYS A 117 -0.68 8.61 11.62
C LYS A 117 -0.30 9.84 10.78
N LEU A 118 -1.28 10.49 10.15
CA LEU A 118 -1.11 11.69 9.36
C LEU A 118 -1.04 12.93 10.25
N ASN A 119 -0.11 13.83 9.91
CA ASN A 119 -0.09 15.19 10.44
C ASN A 119 -1.09 16.06 9.65
N ASN A 120 -1.63 17.10 10.28
CA ASN A 120 -2.28 18.19 9.54
C ASN A 120 -1.20 19.10 8.94
N GLY A 121 -1.17 19.19 7.61
CA GLY A 121 -0.13 19.87 6.85
C GLY A 121 0.87 18.88 6.27
N GLU A 122 2.15 19.12 6.53
CA GLU A 122 3.26 18.39 5.92
C GLU A 122 3.40 16.96 6.45
N ASN A 123 3.56 16.04 5.50
CA ASN A 123 3.85 14.64 5.74
C ASN A 123 4.92 14.18 4.75
N PHE A 124 5.64 13.12 5.10
CA PHE A 124 6.54 12.47 4.17
C PHE A 124 6.44 10.95 4.30
N VAL A 125 6.60 10.27 3.17
CA VAL A 125 6.70 8.81 3.10
C VAL A 125 8.11 8.44 2.64
N VAL A 126 8.72 7.46 3.30
CA VAL A 126 9.99 6.85 2.90
C VAL A 126 9.76 5.37 2.66
N LEU A 127 10.27 4.86 1.54
CA LEU A 127 10.23 3.44 1.19
C LEU A 127 11.64 2.94 0.95
N MET A 128 11.98 1.84 1.61
CA MET A 128 13.10 0.99 1.19
C MET A 128 12.55 -0.07 0.26
N VAL A 129 13.10 -0.22 -0.95
CA VAL A 129 12.68 -1.22 -1.95
C VAL A 129 13.89 -2.05 -2.35
N ASP A 130 13.74 -3.38 -2.33
CA ASP A 130 14.80 -4.33 -2.62
C ASP A 130 14.31 -5.40 -3.62
N ASN A 131 15.02 -5.57 -4.73
CA ASN A 131 14.71 -6.60 -5.74
C ASN A 131 15.71 -7.77 -5.75
N THR A 132 16.51 -7.95 -4.69
CA THR A 132 17.47 -9.05 -4.58
C THR A 132 16.74 -10.38 -4.62
N ARG A 133 17.16 -11.26 -5.55
CA ARG A 133 16.54 -12.58 -5.73
C ARG A 133 16.89 -13.51 -4.57
N LYS A 134 15.90 -14.26 -4.09
CA LYS A 134 16.08 -15.24 -3.02
C LYS A 134 15.47 -16.59 -3.41
N LYS A 135 15.96 -17.69 -2.82
CA LYS A 135 15.55 -19.06 -3.20
C LYS A 135 14.14 -19.41 -2.70
N ASP A 136 13.72 -18.77 -1.63
CA ASP A 136 12.48 -18.96 -0.88
C ASP A 136 11.39 -17.94 -1.26
N GLU A 137 11.63 -17.12 -2.28
CA GLU A 137 10.69 -16.13 -2.79
C GLU A 137 10.04 -16.59 -4.10
N VAL A 138 8.96 -15.93 -4.50
CA VAL A 138 8.25 -16.20 -5.77
C VAL A 138 8.25 -14.93 -6.62
N PRO A 139 9.03 -14.88 -7.73
CA PRO A 139 9.87 -15.94 -8.29
C PRO A 139 11.17 -16.19 -7.50
N THR A 140 11.84 -17.32 -7.80
CA THR A 140 13.10 -17.70 -7.16
C THR A 140 14.32 -17.01 -7.83
N ILE A 141 15.49 -17.65 -7.87
CA ILE A 141 16.74 -17.05 -8.38
C ILE A 141 16.77 -16.90 -9.91
N ASN A 142 16.13 -17.81 -10.65
CA ASN A 142 16.20 -17.86 -12.10
C ASN A 142 14.84 -17.55 -12.75
N THR A 143 14.85 -16.65 -13.72
CA THR A 143 13.67 -16.14 -14.43
C THR A 143 14.03 -15.83 -15.88
N ASP A 144 13.08 -16.00 -16.80
CA ASP A 144 13.23 -15.66 -18.23
C ASP A 144 12.60 -14.29 -18.55
N TRP A 145 12.79 -13.35 -17.62
CA TRP A 145 12.37 -11.95 -17.75
C TRP A 145 13.29 -11.08 -16.90
N TRP A 146 13.30 -9.78 -17.19
CA TRP A 146 14.12 -8.83 -16.44
C TRP A 146 13.61 -8.63 -15.02
N ASN A 147 14.52 -8.56 -14.06
CA ASN A 147 14.19 -8.34 -12.65
C ASN A 147 14.03 -6.84 -12.34
N TYR A 148 13.00 -6.23 -12.91
CA TYR A 148 12.71 -4.81 -12.78
C TYR A 148 12.39 -4.42 -11.32
N GLY A 149 13.26 -3.67 -10.66
CA GLY A 149 13.05 -3.19 -9.29
C GLY A 149 12.34 -1.83 -9.24
N GLY A 150 11.68 -1.55 -8.12
CA GLY A 150 11.10 -0.23 -7.83
C GLY A 150 9.60 -0.25 -7.57
N ILE A 151 9.00 0.95 -7.61
CA ILE A 151 7.57 1.17 -7.39
C ILE A 151 6.87 1.12 -8.75
N THR A 152 6.52 -0.10 -9.19
CA THR A 152 6.14 -0.39 -10.58
C THR A 152 4.68 -0.09 -10.92
N ARG A 153 3.84 0.24 -9.94
CA ARG A 153 2.44 0.67 -10.12
C ARG A 153 2.09 1.82 -9.17
N ASP A 154 0.90 2.39 -9.35
CA ASP A 154 0.44 3.60 -8.66
C ASP A 154 0.57 3.53 -7.13
N VAL A 155 0.86 4.69 -6.55
CA VAL A 155 0.80 4.93 -5.11
C VAL A 155 -0.26 5.98 -4.84
N LEU A 156 -1.24 5.65 -4.01
CA LEU A 156 -2.42 6.46 -3.78
C LEU A 156 -2.63 6.69 -2.28
N LEU A 157 -3.07 7.89 -1.91
CA LEU A 157 -3.67 8.14 -0.60
C LEU A 157 -5.19 8.18 -0.78
N VAL A 158 -5.83 7.06 -0.48
CA VAL A 158 -7.27 6.86 -0.66
C VAL A 158 -8.01 7.33 0.59
N SER A 159 -9.08 8.10 0.42
CA SER A 159 -9.96 8.50 1.53
C SER A 159 -11.34 7.89 1.40
N THR A 160 -11.83 7.29 2.48
CA THR A 160 -13.17 6.70 2.57
C THR A 160 -13.95 7.30 3.74
N PRO A 161 -15.29 7.21 3.78
CA PRO A 161 -16.03 7.48 5.01
C PRO A 161 -15.61 6.51 6.14
N LYS A 162 -15.99 6.82 7.39
CA LYS A 162 -15.71 5.95 8.54
C LYS A 162 -16.25 4.54 8.36
N GLU A 163 -17.41 4.43 7.73
CA GLU A 163 -18.05 3.20 7.31
C GLU A 163 -17.99 3.10 5.79
N TYR A 164 -17.43 2.03 5.26
CA TYR A 164 -17.21 1.89 3.82
C TYR A 164 -17.28 0.42 3.38
N ILE A 165 -17.60 0.21 2.09
CA ILE A 165 -17.53 -1.11 1.47
C ILE A 165 -16.06 -1.47 1.31
N ASN A 166 -15.61 -2.46 2.07
CA ASN A 166 -14.25 -2.97 2.05
C ASN A 166 -14.05 -3.95 0.89
N ASP A 167 -15.01 -4.87 0.72
CA ASP A 167 -14.94 -5.88 -0.33
C ASP A 167 -16.34 -6.24 -0.83
N TYR A 168 -16.42 -6.69 -2.07
CA TYR A 168 -17.64 -7.20 -2.65
C TYR A 168 -17.33 -8.21 -3.75
N LYS A 169 -18.29 -9.12 -3.96
CA LYS A 169 -18.27 -10.06 -5.07
C LYS A 169 -19.65 -10.09 -5.71
N VAL A 170 -19.68 -10.05 -7.04
CA VAL A 170 -20.90 -10.24 -7.84
C VAL A 170 -20.55 -11.20 -8.96
N GLN A 171 -21.26 -12.33 -9.05
CA GLN A 171 -21.06 -13.33 -10.09
C GLN A 171 -22.37 -14.05 -10.41
N LEU A 172 -22.41 -14.78 -11.53
CA LEU A 172 -23.48 -15.76 -11.75
C LEU A 172 -23.30 -16.95 -10.82
N ALA A 173 -24.41 -17.53 -10.35
CA ALA A 173 -24.38 -18.76 -9.61
C ALA A 173 -23.82 -19.89 -10.49
N LYS A 174 -22.95 -20.71 -9.90
CA LYS A 174 -22.16 -21.73 -10.61
C LYS A 174 -23.00 -22.63 -11.53
N ASP A 175 -24.15 -23.07 -11.03
CA ASP A 175 -25.03 -24.04 -11.71
C ASP A 175 -26.33 -23.42 -12.23
N ASN A 176 -26.50 -22.09 -12.12
CA ASN A 176 -27.72 -21.40 -12.53
C ASN A 176 -27.43 -20.01 -13.12
N LYS A 177 -27.53 -19.91 -14.45
CA LYS A 177 -27.31 -18.66 -15.19
C LYS A 177 -28.37 -17.58 -14.93
N ASN A 178 -29.48 -17.93 -14.30
CA ASN A 178 -30.57 -17.00 -14.00
C ASN A 178 -30.53 -16.52 -12.53
N VAL A 179 -29.42 -16.73 -11.84
CA VAL A 179 -29.22 -16.27 -10.46
C VAL A 179 -27.87 -15.55 -10.37
N ILE A 180 -27.91 -14.34 -9.84
CA ILE A 180 -26.72 -13.58 -9.47
C ILE A 180 -26.50 -13.80 -7.98
N GLU A 181 -25.30 -14.23 -7.62
CA GLU A 181 -24.89 -14.43 -6.23
C GLU A 181 -23.67 -13.58 -5.90
N GLY A 182 -23.49 -13.31 -4.62
CA GLY A 182 -22.40 -12.46 -4.20
C GLY A 182 -22.39 -12.17 -2.72
N PHE A 183 -21.49 -11.26 -2.35
CA PHE A 183 -21.44 -10.71 -1.01
C PHE A 183 -21.03 -9.25 -1.03
N VAL A 184 -21.32 -8.56 0.06
CA VAL A 184 -20.76 -7.23 0.39
C VAL A 184 -20.21 -7.31 1.82
N LYS A 185 -19.01 -6.75 2.03
CA LYS A 185 -18.39 -6.56 3.33
C LYS A 185 -18.20 -5.08 3.59
N ILE A 186 -18.72 -4.60 4.70
CA ILE A 186 -18.57 -3.25 5.20
C ILE A 186 -17.60 -3.29 6.39
N ASP A 187 -16.68 -2.34 6.42
CA ASP A 187 -15.81 -2.09 7.56
C ASP A 187 -16.23 -0.81 8.29
N GLY A 188 -16.02 -0.78 9.61
CA GLY A 188 -16.31 0.38 10.46
C GLY A 188 -17.75 0.44 11.01
N ALA A 189 -18.65 -0.44 10.55
CA ALA A 189 -20.02 -0.52 11.03
C ALA A 189 -20.07 -1.10 12.46
N LYS A 190 -20.93 -0.53 13.31
CA LYS A 190 -21.16 -1.01 14.70
C LYS A 190 -22.43 -1.85 14.86
N ASP A 191 -23.32 -1.78 13.87
CA ASP A 191 -24.63 -2.44 13.84
C ASP A 191 -24.97 -2.88 12.41
N SER A 192 -25.99 -3.73 12.27
CA SER A 192 -26.57 -4.12 10.98
C SER A 192 -26.86 -2.90 10.09
N GLN A 193 -26.19 -2.80 8.95
CA GLN A 193 -26.38 -1.75 7.95
C GLN A 193 -27.31 -2.20 6.82
N GLU A 194 -28.04 -1.26 6.25
CA GLU A 194 -28.79 -1.49 5.02
C GLU A 194 -27.88 -1.32 3.80
N VAL A 195 -27.89 -2.31 2.89
CA VAL A 195 -27.07 -2.33 1.68
C VAL A 195 -27.97 -2.55 0.47
N SER A 196 -27.85 -1.66 -0.53
CA SER A 196 -28.57 -1.78 -1.80
C SER A 196 -27.63 -2.27 -2.90
N VAL A 197 -28.01 -3.37 -3.57
CA VAL A 197 -27.37 -3.84 -4.79
C VAL A 197 -28.27 -3.49 -5.97
N GLU A 198 -27.76 -2.69 -6.90
CA GLU A 198 -28.50 -2.20 -8.07
C GLU A 198 -27.76 -2.56 -9.36
N ILE A 199 -28.46 -3.19 -10.30
CA ILE A 199 -27.98 -3.48 -11.66
C ILE A 199 -28.97 -2.79 -12.63
N PRO A 200 -28.66 -1.55 -13.05
CA PRO A 200 -29.63 -0.71 -13.77
C PRO A 200 -30.16 -1.33 -15.06
N GLU A 201 -29.29 -1.96 -15.86
CA GLU A 201 -29.67 -2.56 -17.15
C GLU A 201 -30.65 -3.73 -16.99
N LEU A 202 -30.52 -4.51 -15.92
CA LEU A 202 -31.45 -5.60 -15.60
C LEU A 202 -32.68 -5.12 -14.82
N LYS A 203 -32.77 -3.82 -14.51
CA LYS A 203 -33.82 -3.23 -13.64
C LYS A 203 -33.93 -3.94 -12.29
N ILE A 204 -32.79 -4.37 -11.76
CA ILE A 204 -32.69 -5.05 -10.48
C ILE A 204 -32.28 -4.02 -9.43
N LYS A 205 -33.06 -3.95 -8.34
CA LYS A 205 -32.70 -3.26 -7.11
C LYS A 205 -33.13 -4.12 -5.94
N SER A 206 -32.16 -4.61 -5.17
CA SER A 206 -32.39 -5.46 -4.00
C SER A 206 -31.72 -4.85 -2.78
N VAL A 207 -32.45 -4.84 -1.67
CA VAL A 207 -31.98 -4.30 -0.39
C VAL A 207 -31.77 -5.45 0.58
N PHE A 208 -30.61 -5.46 1.23
CA PHE A 208 -30.21 -6.46 2.21
C PHE A 208 -29.77 -5.78 3.50
N LYS A 209 -29.72 -6.56 4.58
CA LYS A 209 -29.14 -6.12 5.85
C LYS A 209 -27.90 -6.94 6.16
N THR A 210 -26.83 -6.27 6.60
CA THR A 210 -25.63 -6.96 7.06
C THR A 210 -25.85 -7.62 8.41
N ASP A 211 -25.04 -8.62 8.71
CA ASP A 211 -24.84 -9.07 10.08
C ASP A 211 -24.09 -8.01 10.92
N ASN A 212 -23.85 -8.34 12.19
CA ASN A 212 -23.13 -7.47 13.12
C ASN A 212 -21.64 -7.30 12.76
N ASP A 213 -21.11 -8.17 11.90
CA ASP A 213 -19.76 -8.04 11.37
C ASP A 213 -19.74 -7.18 10.09
N GLY A 214 -20.88 -6.64 9.65
CA GLY A 214 -20.95 -5.85 8.41
C GLY A 214 -20.89 -6.69 7.14
N PHE A 215 -21.17 -7.99 7.21
CA PHE A 215 -21.15 -8.89 6.06
C PHE A 215 -22.57 -9.28 5.63
N VAL A 216 -22.77 -9.42 4.32
CA VAL A 216 -24.03 -9.91 3.75
C VAL A 216 -23.78 -10.73 2.50
N LYS A 217 -24.43 -11.90 2.41
CA LYS A 217 -24.52 -12.67 1.17
C LYS A 217 -25.89 -12.45 0.53
N PHE A 218 -25.93 -12.40 -0.79
CA PHE A 218 -27.16 -12.24 -1.52
C PHE A 218 -27.28 -13.23 -2.67
N ASN A 219 -28.52 -13.50 -3.04
CA ASN A 219 -28.93 -14.23 -4.23
C ASN A 219 -30.08 -13.47 -4.87
N ILE A 220 -29.93 -13.09 -6.13
CA ILE A 220 -30.91 -12.31 -6.87
C ILE A 220 -31.32 -13.11 -8.11
N PRO A 221 -32.58 -13.57 -8.20
CA PRO A 221 -33.07 -14.19 -9.43
C PRO A 221 -33.20 -13.13 -10.53
N THR A 222 -32.70 -13.43 -11.72
CA THR A 222 -32.86 -12.58 -12.91
C THR A 222 -34.14 -12.97 -13.63
N LYS A 223 -34.90 -11.99 -14.10
CA LYS A 223 -36.01 -12.23 -15.02
C LYS A 223 -35.42 -12.39 -16.42
N ASN A 224 -35.74 -13.51 -17.09
CA ASN A 224 -35.50 -13.66 -18.52
C ASN A 224 -36.32 -12.65 -19.32
#